data_AF-A0A956J0T7-F1
#
_entry.id   AF-A0A956J0T7-F1
#
_cell.length_a   1.000
_cell.length_b   1.000
_cell.length_c   1.000
_cell.angle_alpha   90.00
_cell.angle_beta   90.00
_cell.angle_gamma   90.00
#
_symmetry.space_group_name_H-M   'P 1'
#
loop_
_entity.id
_entity.type
_entity.pdbx_description
1 polymer ?
#
loop_
_entity_poly.entity_id
_entity_poly.type
_entity_poly.pdbx_seq_one_letter_code
_entity_poly.pdbx_strand_id
1 'polypeptide(L)'
;MKDAGLQWYEYMQFTRSLVFCPLQVTFANVATHNHFCLVRGRHVFNSKAPVIKLPAGASEEDHLALLGLLNSSVACFWMKQVFHPKSHASQRHHPDPARAAYEFAATGLLAFPLPELGGLHDRMSRLAGEVDSCAQQRGRLLDAEFVNQAIRESQDALGLASRMEKRWRDADVLRERMVGMQEELDWVAYVGFGLAPIDGLIEPERYVQLSCPRGERPFERIAGRSSTVRSGGRALSQEEGEVPAVGALPEWAEETWKRRELLISESDALQLIETAVFKRAWRDSEQNVAEPEYRKRKDEDDLRTWLA
;
A
#
# COMPACT_ATOMS: atom_id res chain seq x y z
N MET A 1 17.76 -33.00 -22.06
CA MET A 1 18.71 -32.34 -21.13
C MET A 1 20.12 -32.91 -21.30
N LYS A 2 20.36 -34.21 -21.14
CA LYS A 2 21.71 -34.81 -21.28
C LYS A 2 22.19 -34.94 -22.74
N ASP A 3 21.27 -35.21 -23.67
CA ASP A 3 21.61 -35.51 -25.07
C ASP A 3 21.99 -34.27 -25.91
N ALA A 4 21.66 -33.07 -25.43
CA ALA A 4 22.02 -31.81 -26.07
C ALA A 4 23.32 -31.19 -25.53
N GLY A 5 23.93 -31.79 -24.49
CA GLY A 5 25.17 -31.27 -23.87
C GLY A 5 25.04 -29.95 -23.12
N LEU A 6 23.82 -29.41 -22.96
CA LEU A 6 23.55 -28.12 -22.35
C LEU A 6 23.05 -28.26 -20.91
N GLN A 7 23.47 -27.34 -20.05
CA GLN A 7 22.99 -27.17 -18.69
C GLN A 7 21.52 -26.74 -18.69
N TRP A 8 20.78 -27.10 -17.63
CA TRP A 8 19.33 -26.85 -17.56
C TRP A 8 18.94 -25.36 -17.70
N TYR A 9 19.84 -24.44 -17.34
CA TYR A 9 19.62 -22.99 -17.43
C TYR A 9 19.96 -22.40 -18.82
N GLU A 10 20.65 -23.13 -19.70
CA GLU A 10 21.05 -22.66 -21.03
C GLU A 10 19.89 -22.73 -22.05
N TYR A 11 18.85 -23.51 -21.77
CA TYR A 11 17.60 -23.55 -22.55
C TYR A 11 16.56 -22.52 -22.08
N MET A 12 16.72 -21.96 -20.88
CA MET A 12 15.89 -20.83 -20.46
C MET A 12 16.49 -19.57 -21.09
N GLN A 13 15.66 -18.61 -21.50
CA GLN A 13 16.10 -17.28 -21.96
C GLN A 13 16.72 -16.49 -20.79
N PHE A 14 17.83 -16.97 -20.22
CA PHE A 14 18.57 -16.32 -19.16
C PHE A 14 19.39 -15.18 -19.77
N THR A 15 18.73 -14.03 -19.94
CA THR A 15 19.42 -12.82 -20.37
C THR A 15 19.93 -12.11 -19.13
N ARG A 16 21.26 -12.15 -18.92
CA ARG A 16 21.93 -11.55 -17.76
C ARG A 16 21.46 -10.10 -17.51
N SER A 17 21.44 -9.25 -18.53
CA SER A 17 20.98 -7.86 -18.38
C SER A 17 19.51 -7.73 -17.98
N LEU A 18 18.66 -8.71 -18.31
CA LEU A 18 17.27 -8.74 -17.85
C LEU A 18 17.17 -9.26 -16.41
N VAL A 19 18.05 -10.14 -15.95
CA VAL A 19 17.98 -10.69 -14.59
C VAL A 19 18.70 -9.80 -13.58
N PHE A 20 19.77 -9.12 -14.00
CA PHE A 20 20.60 -8.28 -13.14
C PHE A 20 20.28 -6.80 -13.34
N CYS A 21 19.09 -6.40 -12.92
CA CYS A 21 18.68 -5.00 -12.82
C CYS A 21 18.70 -4.58 -11.34
N PRO A 22 19.45 -3.53 -10.95
CA PRO A 22 19.61 -3.16 -9.54
C PRO A 22 18.32 -2.59 -8.92
N LEU A 23 17.49 -1.93 -9.74
CA LEU A 23 16.22 -1.34 -9.36
C LEU A 23 15.15 -1.79 -10.34
N GLN A 24 14.03 -2.27 -9.82
CA GLN A 24 12.93 -2.78 -10.62
C GLN A 24 11.62 -2.57 -9.85
N VAL A 25 10.52 -2.31 -10.54
CA VAL A 25 9.20 -2.23 -9.92
C VAL A 25 8.46 -3.53 -10.21
N THR A 26 8.08 -4.26 -9.17
CA THR A 26 7.25 -5.47 -9.30
C THR A 26 5.83 -5.20 -8.86
N PHE A 27 4.87 -5.98 -9.34
CA PHE A 27 3.48 -5.89 -8.86
C PHE A 27 2.78 -7.24 -8.82
N ALA A 28 1.74 -7.37 -7.99
CA ALA A 28 0.88 -8.55 -8.01
C ALA A 28 -0.05 -8.48 -9.24
N ASN A 29 0.03 -9.46 -10.15
CA ASN A 29 -0.84 -9.45 -11.33
C ASN A 29 -2.28 -9.84 -11.04
N VAL A 30 -2.58 -10.42 -9.87
CA VAL A 30 -3.95 -10.66 -9.43
C VAL A 30 -4.12 -10.11 -8.02
N ALA A 31 -4.91 -9.04 -7.88
CA ALA A 31 -5.15 -8.37 -6.60
C ALA A 31 -6.45 -7.57 -6.63
N THR A 32 -6.93 -7.16 -5.46
CA THR A 32 -8.13 -6.29 -5.32
C THR A 32 -7.81 -4.83 -5.62
N HIS A 33 -6.57 -4.41 -5.36
CA HIS A 33 -6.04 -3.06 -5.61
C HIS A 33 -4.65 -3.16 -6.23
N ASN A 34 -4.19 -2.05 -6.79
CA ASN A 34 -2.82 -1.89 -7.28
C ASN A 34 -1.81 -2.02 -6.13
N HIS A 35 -0.93 -3.03 -6.23
CA HIS A 35 0.17 -3.26 -5.30
C HIS A 35 1.48 -3.32 -6.06
N PHE A 36 2.10 -2.14 -6.24
CA PHE A 36 3.42 -2.01 -6.85
C PHE A 36 4.47 -1.81 -5.75
N CYS A 37 5.64 -2.44 -5.91
CA CYS A 37 6.73 -2.39 -4.95
C CYS A 37 8.05 -2.14 -5.67
N LEU A 38 8.88 -1.24 -5.12
CA LEU A 38 10.26 -1.05 -5.56
C LEU A 38 11.14 -2.15 -4.97
N VAL A 39 11.83 -2.85 -5.86
CA VAL A 39 12.72 -3.94 -5.53
C VAL A 39 14.15 -3.47 -5.71
N ARG A 40 14.91 -3.49 -4.62
CA ARG A 40 16.34 -3.21 -4.60
C ARG A 40 17.12 -4.53 -4.57
N GLY A 41 18.07 -4.67 -5.50
CA GLY A 41 18.94 -5.83 -5.58
C GLY A 41 18.38 -7.01 -6.38
N ARG A 42 18.85 -8.21 -6.05
CA ARG A 42 18.64 -9.41 -6.87
C ARG A 42 17.50 -10.26 -6.32
N HIS A 43 16.41 -10.30 -7.07
CA HIS A 43 15.23 -11.09 -6.74
C HIS A 43 14.78 -11.89 -7.96
N VAL A 44 14.18 -13.05 -7.72
CA VAL A 44 13.62 -13.92 -8.76
C VAL A 44 12.11 -13.90 -8.62
N PHE A 45 11.41 -13.59 -9.71
CA PHE A 45 9.96 -13.50 -9.74
C PHE A 45 9.34 -14.64 -10.54
N ASN A 46 8.15 -15.07 -10.12
CA ASN A 46 7.34 -16.02 -10.87
C ASN A 46 6.37 -15.30 -11.83
N SER A 47 5.56 -16.05 -12.57
CA SER A 47 4.58 -15.50 -13.53
C SER A 47 3.44 -14.68 -12.90
N LYS A 48 3.35 -14.59 -11.57
CA LYS A 48 2.38 -13.80 -10.82
C LYS A 48 2.94 -12.47 -10.31
N ALA A 49 4.22 -12.23 -10.50
CA ALA A 49 4.90 -10.99 -10.14
C ALA A 49 5.63 -10.40 -11.36
N PRO A 50 4.91 -9.75 -12.29
CA PRO A 50 5.55 -9.10 -13.43
C PRO A 50 6.39 -7.91 -12.97
N VAL A 51 7.38 -7.56 -13.80
CA VAL A 51 8.38 -6.54 -13.48
C VAL A 51 8.39 -5.45 -14.54
N ILE A 52 8.43 -4.21 -14.09
CA ILE A 52 8.66 -2.99 -14.87
C ILE A 52 10.12 -2.58 -14.65
N LYS A 53 10.82 -2.30 -15.75
CA LYS A 53 12.21 -1.81 -15.74
C LYS A 53 12.26 -0.50 -16.50
N LEU A 54 12.88 0.49 -15.89
CA LEU A 54 13.11 1.77 -16.55
C LEU A 54 14.34 1.68 -17.47
N PRO A 55 14.48 2.61 -18.44
CA PRO A 55 15.67 2.69 -19.28
C PRO A 55 16.96 2.83 -18.48
N ALA A 56 18.09 2.43 -19.09
CA ALA A 56 19.40 2.60 -18.48
C ALA A 56 19.66 4.09 -18.18
N GLY A 57 20.11 4.40 -16.96
CA GLY A 57 20.36 5.77 -16.50
C GLY A 57 19.22 6.39 -15.68
N ALA A 58 18.05 5.74 -15.59
CA ALA A 58 17.00 6.17 -14.68
C ALA A 58 17.46 6.14 -13.22
N SER A 59 17.18 7.21 -12.50
CA SER A 59 17.52 7.37 -11.08
C SER A 59 16.58 6.56 -10.18
N GLU A 60 16.93 6.39 -8.91
CA GLU A 60 15.99 5.82 -7.93
C GLU A 60 14.76 6.72 -7.74
N GLU A 61 14.93 8.04 -7.86
CA GLU A 61 13.83 9.01 -7.78
C GLU A 61 12.82 8.82 -8.93
N ASP A 62 13.29 8.52 -10.15
CA ASP A 62 12.42 8.22 -11.29
C ASP A 62 11.57 6.96 -11.03
N HIS A 63 12.19 5.95 -10.41
CA HIS A 63 11.49 4.72 -10.02
C HIS A 63 10.45 4.99 -8.93
N LEU A 64 10.77 5.83 -7.95
CA LEU A 64 9.86 6.21 -6.87
C LEU A 64 8.71 7.09 -7.38
N ALA A 65 8.98 8.03 -8.30
CA ALA A 65 7.93 8.84 -8.92
C ALA A 65 6.93 7.98 -9.69
N LEU A 66 7.43 7.03 -10.50
CA LEU A 66 6.58 6.06 -11.19
C LEU A 66 5.83 5.16 -10.20
N LEU A 67 6.52 4.68 -9.15
CA LEU A 67 5.92 3.85 -8.11
C LEU A 67 4.75 4.55 -7.43
N GLY A 68 4.89 5.85 -7.16
CA GLY A 68 3.82 6.66 -6.58
C GLY A 68 2.62 6.75 -7.51
N LEU A 69 2.83 7.14 -8.77
CA LEU A 69 1.76 7.15 -9.77
C LEU A 69 1.04 5.80 -9.89
N LEU A 70 1.79 4.70 -9.98
CA LEU A 70 1.23 3.36 -10.12
C LEU A 70 0.48 2.87 -8.86
N ASN A 71 0.82 3.38 -7.68
CA ASN A 71 0.09 3.12 -6.42
C ASN A 71 -0.98 4.18 -6.11
N SER A 72 -1.24 5.12 -7.01
CA SER A 72 -2.28 6.14 -6.82
C SER A 72 -3.69 5.59 -7.02
N SER A 73 -4.67 6.28 -6.46
CA SER A 73 -6.09 5.97 -6.63
C SER A 73 -6.59 6.20 -8.06
N VAL A 74 -6.00 7.14 -8.81
CA VAL A 74 -6.27 7.31 -10.25
C VAL A 74 -5.81 6.09 -11.03
N ALA A 75 -4.62 5.57 -10.72
CA ALA A 75 -4.13 4.36 -11.36
C ALA A 75 -5.03 3.16 -11.05
N CYS A 76 -5.47 2.99 -9.80
CA CYS A 76 -6.43 1.95 -9.44
C CYS A 76 -7.75 2.09 -10.20
N PHE A 77 -8.29 3.32 -10.29
CA PHE A 77 -9.50 3.63 -11.05
C PHE A 77 -9.35 3.23 -12.51
N TRP A 78 -8.30 3.70 -13.19
CA TRP A 78 -8.04 3.38 -14.60
C TRP A 78 -7.88 1.87 -14.81
N MET A 79 -7.09 1.20 -13.97
CA MET A 79 -6.86 -0.24 -14.08
C MET A 79 -8.17 -1.02 -13.98
N LYS A 80 -9.09 -0.64 -13.09
CA LYS A 80 -10.39 -1.30 -12.96
C LYS A 80 -11.37 -1.02 -14.11
N GLN A 81 -11.12 0.02 -14.92
CA GLN A 81 -11.87 0.25 -16.17
C GLN A 81 -11.32 -0.58 -17.33
N VAL A 82 -10.00 -0.78 -17.38
CA VAL A 82 -9.32 -1.43 -18.50
C VAL A 82 -9.22 -2.94 -18.33
N PHE A 83 -9.06 -3.42 -17.09
CA PHE A 83 -8.90 -4.85 -16.80
C PHE A 83 -10.19 -5.47 -16.32
N HIS A 84 -10.37 -6.76 -16.65
CA HIS A 84 -11.54 -7.52 -16.24
C HIS A 84 -11.37 -8.13 -14.84
N PRO A 85 -12.44 -8.17 -14.02
CA PRO A 85 -12.39 -8.81 -12.73
C PRO A 85 -12.17 -10.31 -12.87
N LYS A 86 -11.24 -10.84 -12.07
CA LYS A 86 -11.04 -12.27 -11.81
C LYS A 86 -11.79 -12.69 -10.55
N SER A 87 -13.11 -12.50 -10.53
CA SER A 87 -13.93 -13.09 -9.46
C SER A 87 -14.26 -14.55 -9.80
N HIS A 88 -13.93 -15.47 -8.87
CA HIS A 88 -14.38 -16.86 -8.95
C HIS A 88 -15.92 -16.91 -8.95
N ALA A 89 -16.52 -17.96 -9.53
CA ALA A 89 -17.97 -18.17 -9.49
C ALA A 89 -18.57 -18.14 -8.06
N SER A 90 -17.78 -18.51 -7.04
CA SER A 90 -18.13 -18.44 -5.62
C SER A 90 -18.03 -17.03 -4.99
N GLN A 91 -17.36 -16.08 -5.65
CA GLN A 91 -17.26 -14.67 -5.25
C GLN A 91 -18.10 -13.73 -6.13
N ARG A 92 -18.84 -14.25 -7.12
CA ARG A 92 -19.77 -13.45 -7.95
C ARG A 92 -20.82 -12.69 -7.15
N HIS A 93 -21.05 -13.08 -5.90
CA HIS A 93 -21.99 -12.45 -4.97
C HIS A 93 -21.30 -11.76 -3.79
N HIS A 94 -19.99 -11.51 -3.82
CA HIS A 94 -19.39 -10.69 -2.77
C HIS A 94 -19.95 -9.26 -2.91
N PRO A 95 -20.74 -8.75 -1.95
CA PRO A 95 -21.51 -7.52 -2.15
C PRO A 95 -20.66 -6.24 -2.12
N ASP A 96 -19.35 -6.38 -1.94
CA ASP A 96 -18.41 -5.27 -1.76
C ASP A 96 -17.51 -5.17 -3.01
N PRO A 97 -17.75 -4.20 -3.90
CA PRO A 97 -16.94 -3.99 -5.11
C PRO A 97 -15.46 -3.77 -4.83
N ALA A 98 -15.08 -3.28 -3.65
CA ALA A 98 -13.69 -3.09 -3.27
C ALA A 98 -12.94 -4.42 -3.07
N ARG A 99 -13.66 -5.54 -2.89
CA ARG A 99 -13.07 -6.88 -2.74
C ARG A 99 -13.00 -7.68 -4.04
N ALA A 100 -13.48 -7.14 -5.16
CA ALA A 100 -13.33 -7.80 -6.45
C ALA A 100 -11.85 -7.84 -6.85
N ALA A 101 -11.31 -9.04 -7.09
CA ALA A 101 -9.98 -9.21 -7.62
C ALA A 101 -9.94 -8.95 -9.13
N TYR A 102 -8.86 -8.36 -9.62
CA TYR A 102 -8.61 -8.05 -11.03
C TYR A 102 -7.30 -8.71 -11.48
N GLU A 103 -7.22 -9.04 -12.77
CA GLU A 103 -5.94 -9.45 -13.38
C GLU A 103 -5.30 -8.28 -14.11
N PHE A 104 -4.28 -7.68 -13.50
CA PHE A 104 -3.50 -6.59 -14.07
C PHE A 104 -2.45 -7.14 -15.04
N ALA A 105 -2.77 -7.08 -16.34
CA ALA A 105 -1.87 -7.59 -17.38
C ALA A 105 -0.76 -6.58 -17.70
N ALA A 106 0.50 -7.04 -17.69
CA ALA A 106 1.67 -6.18 -17.96
C ALA A 106 1.62 -5.49 -19.33
N THR A 107 1.11 -6.17 -20.37
CA THR A 107 0.94 -5.58 -21.70
C THR A 107 -0.12 -4.49 -21.72
N GLY A 108 -1.21 -4.65 -20.95
CA GLY A 108 -2.24 -3.62 -20.82
C GLY A 108 -1.75 -2.40 -20.06
N LEU A 109 -0.88 -2.58 -19.05
CA LEU A 109 -0.30 -1.48 -18.28
C LEU A 109 0.55 -0.52 -19.13
N LEU A 110 1.05 -0.94 -20.29
CA LEU A 110 1.76 -0.05 -21.22
C LEU A 110 0.87 1.09 -21.75
N ALA A 111 -0.46 0.93 -21.69
CA ALA A 111 -1.41 1.96 -22.09
C ALA A 111 -1.81 2.90 -20.93
N PHE A 112 -1.27 2.70 -19.72
CA PHE A 112 -1.55 3.59 -18.60
C PHE A 112 -0.99 4.99 -18.92
N PRO A 113 -1.83 6.04 -18.93
CA PRO A 113 -1.37 7.38 -19.23
C PRO A 113 -0.47 7.90 -18.09
N LEU A 114 0.75 8.31 -18.42
CA LEU A 114 1.63 8.99 -17.47
C LEU A 114 1.45 10.50 -17.63
N PRO A 115 1.07 11.23 -16.57
CA PRO A 115 0.93 12.68 -16.64
C PRO A 115 2.31 13.34 -16.70
N GLU A 116 2.39 14.52 -17.29
CA GLU A 116 3.56 15.38 -17.16
C GLU A 116 3.57 15.95 -15.73
N LEU A 117 4.34 15.32 -14.84
CA LEU A 117 4.40 15.76 -13.45
C LEU A 117 5.02 17.15 -13.29
N GLY A 118 5.88 17.60 -14.21
CA GLY A 118 6.56 18.89 -14.12
C GLY A 118 7.19 19.09 -12.74
N GLY A 119 6.85 20.19 -12.06
CA GLY A 119 7.32 20.50 -10.70
C GLY A 119 6.82 19.57 -9.59
N LEU A 120 5.97 18.59 -9.90
CA LEU A 120 5.46 17.60 -8.94
C LEU A 120 6.31 16.32 -8.87
N HIS A 121 7.29 16.15 -9.76
CA HIS A 121 8.12 14.94 -9.81
C HIS A 121 8.79 14.65 -8.46
N ASP A 122 9.48 15.66 -7.90
CA ASP A 122 10.20 15.54 -6.62
C ASP A 122 9.25 15.31 -5.45
N ARG A 123 8.03 15.84 -5.52
CA ARG A 123 7.00 15.59 -4.51
C ARG A 123 6.54 14.14 -4.56
N MET A 124 6.25 13.63 -5.75
CA MET A 124 5.81 12.25 -5.95
C MET A 124 6.89 11.26 -5.52
N SER A 125 8.15 11.47 -5.92
CA SER A 125 9.27 10.60 -5.54
C SER A 125 9.51 10.61 -4.03
N ARG A 126 9.48 11.78 -3.38
CA ARG A 126 9.64 11.92 -1.93
C ARG A 126 8.53 11.22 -1.17
N LEU A 127 7.26 11.41 -1.56
CA LEU A 127 6.12 10.75 -0.91
C LEU A 127 6.19 9.23 -1.04
N ALA A 128 6.47 8.72 -2.25
CA ALA A 128 6.63 7.29 -2.47
C ALA A 128 7.81 6.71 -1.66
N GLY A 129 8.93 7.43 -1.57
CA GLY A 129 10.09 7.06 -0.77
C GLY A 129 9.79 7.01 0.73
N GLU A 130 9.04 7.98 1.26
CA GLU A 130 8.62 7.99 2.67
C GLU A 130 7.65 6.84 2.99
N VAL A 131 6.72 6.52 2.09
CA VAL A 131 5.82 5.37 2.24
C VAL A 131 6.62 4.06 2.24
N ASP A 132 7.55 3.88 1.30
CA ASP A 132 8.43 2.71 1.23
C ASP A 132 9.29 2.56 2.50
N SER A 133 9.91 3.65 2.96
CA SER A 133 10.70 3.67 4.20
C SER A 133 9.87 3.29 5.43
N CYS A 134 8.68 3.87 5.58
CA CYS A 134 7.77 3.54 6.67
C CYS A 134 7.29 2.08 6.58
N ALA A 135 7.01 1.57 5.39
CA ALA A 135 6.61 0.18 5.18
C ALA A 135 7.71 -0.80 5.58
N GLN A 136 8.97 -0.51 5.22
CA GLN A 136 10.12 -1.33 5.61
C GLN A 136 10.36 -1.30 7.12
N GLN A 137 10.28 -0.12 7.75
CA GLN A 137 10.42 0.01 9.21
C GLN A 137 9.31 -0.75 9.94
N ARG A 138 8.05 -0.62 9.48
CA ARG A 138 6.92 -1.37 10.03
C ARG A 138 7.10 -2.88 9.84
N GLY A 139 7.62 -3.31 8.68
CA GLY A 139 7.96 -4.71 8.42
C GLY A 139 8.93 -5.29 9.45
N ARG A 140 9.99 -4.56 9.79
CA ARG A 140 10.98 -4.99 10.80
C ARG A 140 10.38 -5.14 12.20
N LEU A 141 9.46 -4.27 12.60
CA LEU A 141 8.76 -4.35 13.89
C LEU A 141 7.87 -5.60 13.99
N LEU A 142 7.33 -6.05 12.87
CA LEU A 142 6.39 -7.17 12.78
C LEU A 142 7.08 -8.48 12.35
N ASP A 143 8.39 -8.47 12.16
CA ASP A 143 9.19 -9.64 11.84
C ASP A 143 9.44 -10.50 13.09
N ALA A 144 9.65 -11.81 12.88
CA ALA A 144 9.99 -12.74 13.94
C ALA A 144 11.33 -12.39 14.62
N GLU A 145 12.27 -11.76 13.89
CA GLU A 145 13.54 -11.34 14.48
C GLU A 145 13.36 -10.26 15.56
N PHE A 146 12.34 -9.39 15.44
CA PHE A 146 12.01 -8.47 16.52
C PHE A 146 11.65 -9.23 17.80
N VAL A 147 10.91 -10.33 17.69
CA VAL A 147 10.53 -11.15 18.85
C VAL A 147 11.76 -11.79 19.48
N ASN A 148 12.68 -12.32 18.67
CA ASN A 148 13.96 -12.87 19.15
C ASN A 148 14.79 -11.83 19.92
N GLN A 149 14.82 -10.58 19.44
CA GLN A 149 15.50 -9.49 20.12
C GLN A 149 14.77 -9.08 21.40
N ALA A 150 13.46 -8.90 21.33
CA ALA A 150 12.65 -8.49 22.47
C ALA A 150 12.76 -9.47 23.64
N ILE A 151 12.77 -10.78 23.37
CA ILE A 151 12.99 -11.82 24.38
C ILE A 151 14.39 -11.70 25.00
N ARG A 152 15.44 -11.56 24.19
CA ARG A 152 16.84 -11.41 24.69
C ARG A 152 17.03 -10.18 25.57
N GLU A 153 16.32 -9.09 25.27
CA GLU A 153 16.42 -7.81 25.99
C GLU A 153 15.44 -7.67 27.16
N SER A 154 14.58 -8.66 27.38
CA SER A 154 13.60 -8.64 28.47
C SER A 154 14.14 -9.37 29.69
N GLN A 155 14.02 -8.73 30.86
CA GLN A 155 14.45 -9.32 32.13
C GLN A 155 13.42 -10.31 32.68
N ASP A 156 12.15 -10.11 32.35
CA ASP A 156 11.02 -10.91 32.80
C ASP A 156 9.88 -10.91 31.77
N ALA A 157 8.80 -11.64 32.08
CA ALA A 157 7.62 -11.74 31.22
C ALA A 157 6.87 -10.40 31.06
N LEU A 158 6.92 -9.51 32.07
CA LEU A 158 6.26 -8.21 32.02
C LEU A 158 6.99 -7.26 31.06
N GLY A 159 8.32 -7.25 31.09
CA GLY A 159 9.16 -6.51 30.15
C GLY A 159 8.97 -6.98 28.71
N LEU A 160 8.85 -8.30 28.50
CA LEU A 160 8.53 -8.84 27.18
C LEU A 160 7.15 -8.39 26.71
N ALA A 161 6.12 -8.50 27.56
CA ALA A 161 4.76 -8.07 27.23
C ALA A 161 4.71 -6.57 26.87
N SER A 162 5.41 -5.71 27.63
CA SER A 162 5.49 -4.27 27.34
C SER A 162 6.17 -3.98 25.99
N ARG A 163 7.23 -4.70 25.64
CA ARG A 163 7.88 -4.58 24.31
C ARG A 163 6.98 -5.06 23.18
N MET A 164 6.25 -6.15 23.40
CA MET A 164 5.27 -6.69 22.44
C MET A 164 4.08 -5.76 22.22
N GLU A 165 3.63 -5.05 23.25
CA GLU A 165 2.62 -3.99 23.09
C GLU A 165 3.20 -2.78 22.35
N LYS A 166 4.41 -2.36 22.73
CA LYS A 166 5.10 -1.21 22.10
C LYS A 166 5.33 -1.43 20.60
N ARG A 167 5.68 -2.64 20.15
CA ARG A 167 5.88 -2.90 18.71
C ARG A 167 4.64 -2.63 17.88
N TRP A 168 3.45 -2.97 18.39
CA TRP A 168 2.19 -2.72 17.70
C TRP A 168 1.86 -1.25 17.67
N ARG A 169 2.07 -0.54 18.79
CA ARG A 169 1.91 0.91 18.85
C ARG A 169 2.82 1.64 17.86
N ASP A 170 4.10 1.29 17.82
CA ASP A 170 5.07 1.86 16.89
C ASP A 170 4.71 1.52 15.42
N ALA A 171 4.26 0.29 15.17
CA ALA A 171 3.79 -0.13 13.84
C ALA A 171 2.55 0.66 13.39
N ASP A 172 1.65 1.01 14.30
CA ASP A 172 0.47 1.84 13.99
C ASP A 172 0.83 3.31 13.76
N VAL A 173 1.81 3.87 14.47
CA VAL A 173 2.32 5.22 14.19
C VAL A 173 2.87 5.29 12.76
N LEU A 174 3.65 4.29 12.35
CA LEU A 174 4.14 4.20 10.98
C LEU A 174 3.01 4.00 9.96
N ARG A 175 1.99 3.22 10.30
CA ARG A 175 0.81 3.01 9.45
C ARG A 175 0.06 4.33 9.23
N GLU A 176 -0.21 5.11 10.27
CA GLU A 176 -0.89 6.40 10.16
C GLU A 176 -0.09 7.42 9.34
N ARG A 177 1.25 7.42 9.46
CA ARG A 177 2.13 8.20 8.57
C ARG A 177 1.98 7.77 7.11
N MET A 178 2.04 6.46 6.83
CA MET A 178 1.86 5.94 5.47
C MET A 178 0.49 6.31 4.89
N VAL A 179 -0.58 6.26 5.69
CA VAL A 179 -1.93 6.67 5.26
C VAL A 179 -1.94 8.14 4.87
N GLY A 180 -1.36 9.02 5.69
CA GLY A 180 -1.27 10.45 5.38
C GLY A 180 -0.44 10.74 4.12
N MET A 181 0.71 10.08 3.98
CA MET A 181 1.55 10.19 2.77
C MET A 181 0.85 9.69 1.52
N GLN A 182 0.16 8.55 1.61
CA GLN A 182 -0.60 8.00 0.49
C GLN A 182 -1.77 8.91 0.10
N GLU A 183 -2.42 9.55 1.08
CA GLU A 183 -3.45 10.54 0.81
C GLU A 183 -2.85 11.72 0.03
N GLU A 184 -1.76 12.32 0.51
CA GLU A 184 -1.07 13.39 -0.22
C GLU A 184 -0.60 12.95 -1.62
N LEU A 185 -0.10 11.72 -1.76
CA LEU A 185 0.35 11.14 -3.02
C LEU A 185 -0.80 11.02 -4.04
N ASP A 186 -1.98 10.59 -3.59
CA ASP A 186 -3.17 10.56 -4.45
C ASP A 186 -3.54 11.97 -4.93
N TRP A 187 -3.47 12.97 -4.04
CA TRP A 187 -3.74 14.35 -4.39
C TRP A 187 -2.71 14.93 -5.36
N VAL A 188 -1.42 14.62 -5.19
CA VAL A 188 -0.38 14.98 -6.18
C VAL A 188 -0.69 14.34 -7.54
N ALA A 189 -1.14 13.09 -7.56
CA ALA A 189 -1.55 12.43 -8.79
C ALA A 189 -2.77 13.13 -9.41
N TYR A 190 -3.79 13.50 -8.62
CA TYR A 190 -4.96 14.24 -9.11
C TYR A 190 -4.57 15.56 -9.78
N VAL A 191 -3.66 16.33 -9.19
CA VAL A 191 -3.15 17.56 -9.80
C VAL A 191 -2.39 17.26 -11.10
N GLY A 192 -1.53 16.24 -11.11
CA GLY A 192 -0.82 15.82 -12.32
C GLY A 192 -1.73 15.42 -13.47
N PHE A 193 -2.87 14.79 -13.18
CA PHE A 193 -3.89 14.44 -14.17
C PHE A 193 -4.91 15.55 -14.47
N GLY A 194 -4.78 16.73 -13.85
CA GLY A 194 -5.72 17.85 -14.02
C GLY A 194 -7.10 17.61 -13.40
N LEU A 195 -7.22 16.70 -12.44
CA LEU A 195 -8.46 16.37 -11.73
C LEU A 195 -8.70 17.25 -10.50
N ALA A 196 -7.63 17.87 -9.97
CA ALA A 196 -7.69 18.76 -8.83
C ALA A 196 -6.76 19.97 -9.01
N PRO A 197 -7.10 21.12 -8.41
CA PRO A 197 -6.20 22.26 -8.30
C PRO A 197 -5.07 22.04 -7.27
N ILE A 198 -3.99 22.83 -7.40
CA ILE A 198 -2.78 22.72 -6.55
C ILE A 198 -3.03 23.12 -5.08
N ASP A 199 -4.09 23.88 -4.80
CA ASP A 199 -4.47 24.32 -3.44
C ASP A 199 -4.98 23.16 -2.56
N GLY A 200 -5.29 22.00 -3.15
CA GLY A 200 -5.57 20.77 -2.41
C GLY A 200 -4.32 20.03 -1.90
N LEU A 201 -3.13 20.56 -2.16
CA LEU A 201 -1.86 19.93 -1.78
C LEU A 201 -1.26 20.51 -0.50
N ILE A 202 -0.44 19.71 0.19
CA ILE A 202 0.27 20.13 1.41
C ILE A 202 1.67 20.61 1.06
N GLU A 203 2.18 21.62 1.76
CA GLU A 203 3.58 22.07 1.59
C GLU A 203 4.57 20.94 1.91
N PRO A 204 5.56 20.64 1.04
CA PRO A 204 6.46 19.49 1.19
C PRO A 204 7.24 19.44 2.52
N GLU A 205 7.51 20.59 3.14
CA GLU A 205 8.20 20.68 4.42
C GLU A 205 7.38 20.06 5.56
N ARG A 206 6.06 20.04 5.43
CA ARG A 206 5.14 19.51 6.45
C ARG A 206 4.96 18.01 6.39
N TYR A 207 5.43 17.34 5.33
CA TYR A 207 5.31 15.89 5.17
C TYR A 207 5.89 15.15 6.39
N VAL A 208 7.00 15.59 6.95
CA VAL A 208 7.62 14.88 8.09
C VAL A 208 6.70 14.74 9.32
N GLN A 209 5.71 15.62 9.48
CA GLN A 209 4.74 15.64 10.57
C GLN A 209 3.36 15.09 10.18
N LEU A 210 3.17 14.71 8.91
CA LEU A 210 1.87 14.28 8.41
C LEU A 210 1.55 12.86 8.90
N SER A 211 0.40 12.73 9.53
CA SER A 211 -0.24 11.48 9.94
C SER A 211 -1.72 11.54 9.60
N CYS A 212 -2.31 10.40 9.29
CA CYS A 212 -3.76 10.29 9.09
C CYS A 212 -4.27 9.05 9.83
N PRO A 213 -4.97 9.23 10.96
CA PRO A 213 -5.64 8.14 11.66
C PRO A 213 -6.69 7.45 10.80
N ARG A 214 -7.12 6.26 11.23
CA ARG A 214 -8.19 5.52 10.57
C ARG A 214 -9.48 6.34 10.58
N GLY A 215 -10.16 6.43 9.44
CA GLY A 215 -11.42 7.15 9.33
C GLY A 215 -11.27 8.66 9.12
N GLU A 216 -10.05 9.19 9.19
CA GLU A 216 -9.80 10.62 9.03
C GLU A 216 -9.55 11.04 7.58
N ARG A 217 -9.42 10.11 6.62
CA ARG A 217 -9.24 10.50 5.21
C ARG A 217 -10.47 11.27 4.70
N PRO A 218 -10.32 12.22 3.76
CA PRO A 218 -11.42 13.08 3.32
C PRO A 218 -12.66 12.28 2.89
N PHE A 219 -12.50 11.25 2.04
CA PHE A 219 -13.64 10.43 1.62
C PHE A 219 -14.28 9.62 2.75
N GLU A 220 -13.51 9.25 3.79
CA GLU A 220 -14.01 8.51 4.94
C GLU A 220 -14.83 9.41 5.87
N ARG A 221 -14.43 10.67 6.02
CA ARG A 221 -15.20 11.70 6.73
C ARG A 221 -16.51 12.01 6.01
N ILE A 222 -16.50 12.07 4.68
CA ILE A 222 -17.70 12.34 3.87
C ILE A 222 -18.68 11.16 3.89
N ALA A 223 -18.20 9.95 3.57
CA ALA A 223 -19.06 8.78 3.40
C ALA A 223 -19.38 8.05 4.71
N GLY A 224 -18.60 8.32 5.76
CA GLY A 224 -18.56 7.49 6.96
C GLY A 224 -17.78 6.20 6.72
N ARG A 225 -16.88 5.85 7.65
CA ARG A 225 -16.11 4.59 7.57
C ARG A 225 -16.84 3.45 8.29
N SER A 226 -17.04 2.34 7.60
CA SER A 226 -17.40 1.05 8.20
C SER A 226 -16.18 0.14 8.29
N SER A 227 -16.15 -0.80 9.24
CA SER A 227 -15.09 -1.80 9.27
C SER A 227 -15.10 -2.60 7.97
N THR A 228 -13.90 -2.88 7.46
CA THR A 228 -13.78 -3.80 6.33
C THR A 228 -14.04 -5.25 6.73
N VAL A 229 -14.06 -5.59 8.02
CA VAL A 229 -14.30 -6.95 8.53
C VAL A 229 -15.80 -7.21 8.63
N ARG A 230 -16.23 -8.41 8.22
CA ARG A 230 -17.64 -8.83 8.29
C ARG A 230 -17.80 -10.06 9.16
N SER A 231 -18.86 -10.11 9.96
CA SER A 231 -19.26 -11.30 10.71
C SER A 231 -20.78 -11.42 10.72
N GLY A 232 -21.31 -12.65 10.62
CA GLY A 232 -22.75 -12.88 10.62
C GLY A 232 -23.53 -12.14 9.52
N GLY A 233 -22.93 -11.92 8.35
CA GLY A 233 -23.57 -11.23 7.21
C GLY A 233 -23.51 -9.70 7.25
N ARG A 234 -23.13 -9.07 8.36
CA ARG A 234 -22.97 -7.61 8.49
C ARG A 234 -21.51 -7.17 8.53
N ALA A 235 -21.24 -5.91 8.23
CA ALA A 235 -19.98 -5.28 8.60
C ALA A 235 -19.92 -5.13 10.13
N LEU A 236 -18.73 -5.32 10.69
CA LEU A 236 -18.46 -5.01 12.09
C LEU A 236 -18.45 -3.49 12.30
N SER A 237 -18.72 -3.06 13.53
CA SER A 237 -18.39 -1.69 13.92
C SER A 237 -16.87 -1.48 13.88
N GLN A 238 -16.43 -0.23 13.88
CA GLN A 238 -14.99 0.07 13.95
C GLN A 238 -14.38 -0.50 15.24
N GLU A 239 -15.07 -0.36 16.37
CA GLU A 239 -14.64 -0.90 17.68
C GLU A 239 -14.56 -2.43 17.70
N GLU A 240 -15.46 -3.12 16.99
CA GLU A 240 -15.47 -4.58 16.91
C GLU A 240 -14.38 -5.13 15.99
N GLY A 241 -14.08 -4.43 14.89
CA GLY A 241 -13.28 -4.97 13.79
C GLY A 241 -11.87 -4.43 13.66
N GLU A 242 -11.59 -3.24 14.20
CA GLU A 242 -10.32 -2.51 14.02
C GLU A 242 -9.68 -2.16 15.37
N VAL A 243 -8.37 -1.93 15.39
CA VAL A 243 -7.72 -1.34 16.56
C VAL A 243 -7.92 0.19 16.60
N PRO A 244 -7.98 0.81 17.80
CA PRO A 244 -8.05 2.25 17.94
C PRO A 244 -6.87 2.97 17.26
N ALA A 245 -7.11 4.20 16.81
CA ALA A 245 -6.03 5.08 16.37
C ALA A 245 -5.05 5.39 17.52
N VAL A 246 -3.78 5.60 17.15
CA VAL A 246 -2.72 5.97 18.11
C VAL A 246 -2.41 7.46 18.09
N GLY A 247 -2.59 8.13 16.95
CA GLY A 247 -2.38 9.55 16.77
C GLY A 247 -3.66 10.32 16.43
N ALA A 248 -3.47 11.56 16.01
CA ALA A 248 -4.51 12.45 15.51
C ALA A 248 -4.08 13.01 14.14
N LEU A 249 -5.04 13.56 13.37
CA LEU A 249 -4.69 14.41 12.25
C LEU A 249 -4.04 15.70 12.81
N PRO A 250 -2.88 16.14 12.29
CA PRO A 250 -2.27 17.39 12.75
C PRO A 250 -3.22 18.57 12.53
N GLU A 251 -3.34 19.46 13.52
CA GLU A 251 -4.28 20.61 13.45
C GLU A 251 -4.07 21.46 12.19
N TRP A 252 -2.82 21.61 11.76
CA TRP A 252 -2.47 22.38 10.57
C TRP A 252 -2.96 21.74 9.26
N ALA A 253 -3.23 20.42 9.25
CA ALA A 253 -3.71 19.69 8.08
C ALA A 253 -5.23 19.76 7.93
N GLU A 254 -5.94 20.14 9.00
CA GLU A 254 -7.40 20.20 9.06
C GLU A 254 -8.00 21.13 8.00
N GLU A 255 -7.35 22.27 7.73
CA GLU A 255 -7.76 23.20 6.68
C GLU A 255 -7.65 22.57 5.29
N THR A 256 -6.51 21.91 5.00
CA THR A 256 -6.32 21.20 3.72
C THR A 256 -7.32 20.05 3.59
N TRP A 257 -7.61 19.32 4.67
CA TRP A 257 -8.61 18.25 4.65
C TRP A 257 -10.02 18.77 4.33
N LYS A 258 -10.45 19.86 4.95
CA LYS A 258 -11.74 20.49 4.64
C LYS A 258 -11.79 21.00 3.20
N ARG A 259 -10.68 21.56 2.70
CA ARG A 259 -10.56 21.95 1.28
C ARG A 259 -10.73 20.75 0.37
N ARG A 260 -10.10 19.62 0.71
CA ARG A 260 -10.22 18.36 -0.03
C ARG A 260 -11.65 17.84 -0.04
N GLU A 261 -12.32 17.85 1.11
CA GLU A 261 -13.73 17.46 1.22
C GLU A 261 -14.63 18.31 0.31
N LEU A 262 -14.41 19.63 0.26
CA LEU A 262 -15.11 20.53 -0.64
C LEU A 262 -14.85 20.19 -2.11
N LEU A 263 -13.57 20.06 -2.50
CA LEU A 263 -13.17 19.73 -3.87
C LEU A 263 -13.75 18.38 -4.33
N ILE A 264 -13.81 17.39 -3.44
CA ILE A 264 -14.49 16.11 -3.70
C ILE A 264 -15.98 16.35 -3.94
N SER A 265 -16.65 17.14 -3.11
CA SER A 265 -18.09 17.39 -3.25
C SER A 265 -18.46 18.15 -4.53
N GLU A 266 -17.54 18.94 -5.09
CA GLU A 266 -17.77 19.78 -6.28
C GLU A 266 -17.32 19.14 -7.60
N SER A 267 -16.67 17.96 -7.56
CA SER A 267 -16.11 17.30 -8.75
C SER A 267 -16.62 15.87 -8.92
N ASP A 268 -17.43 15.64 -9.95
CA ASP A 268 -17.94 14.30 -10.31
C ASP A 268 -16.80 13.28 -10.48
N ALA A 269 -15.68 13.70 -11.07
CA ALA A 269 -14.52 12.83 -11.27
C ALA A 269 -13.89 12.41 -9.93
N LEU A 270 -13.75 13.34 -8.98
CA LEU A 270 -13.21 13.03 -7.66
C LEU A 270 -14.20 12.18 -6.86
N GLN A 271 -15.50 12.43 -6.93
CA GLN A 271 -16.51 11.59 -6.26
C GLN A 271 -16.46 10.12 -6.71
N LEU A 272 -16.15 9.87 -7.99
CA LEU A 272 -15.98 8.51 -8.48
C LEU A 272 -14.72 7.84 -7.93
N ILE A 273 -13.60 8.57 -7.87
CA ILE A 273 -12.28 8.02 -7.50
C ILE A 273 -12.11 7.92 -5.97
N GLU A 274 -12.60 8.90 -5.22
CA GLU A 274 -12.52 8.98 -3.75
C GLU A 274 -13.53 8.03 -3.07
N THR A 275 -13.34 6.73 -3.31
CA THR A 275 -14.13 5.65 -2.73
C THR A 275 -13.24 4.51 -2.29
N ALA A 276 -13.75 3.66 -1.38
CA ALA A 276 -13.03 2.46 -0.92
C ALA A 276 -12.72 1.46 -2.05
N VAL A 277 -13.29 1.62 -3.24
CA VAL A 277 -13.01 0.77 -4.42
C VAL A 277 -11.67 1.11 -5.04
N PHE A 278 -11.23 2.36 -4.97
CA PHE A 278 -10.00 2.81 -5.64
C PHE A 278 -8.94 3.27 -4.64
N LYS A 279 -9.36 3.85 -3.51
CA LYS A 279 -8.46 4.24 -2.42
C LYS A 279 -7.82 3.01 -1.80
N ARG A 280 -6.51 3.09 -1.52
CA ARG A 280 -5.76 2.00 -0.88
C ARG A 280 -6.43 1.56 0.41
N ALA A 281 -6.65 0.26 0.54
CA ALA A 281 -7.09 -0.37 1.78
C ALA A 281 -5.90 -0.54 2.73
N TRP A 282 -6.09 -0.15 3.99
CA TRP A 282 -5.09 -0.29 5.05
C TRP A 282 -5.60 -1.28 6.09
N ARG A 283 -5.25 -2.56 5.91
CA ARG A 283 -5.65 -3.67 6.79
C ARG A 283 -4.40 -4.34 7.34
N ASP A 284 -4.49 -4.88 8.56
CA ASP A 284 -3.41 -5.70 9.11
C ASP A 284 -3.33 -7.08 8.44
N SER A 285 -4.44 -7.55 7.87
CA SER A 285 -4.53 -8.83 7.16
C SER A 285 -5.55 -8.74 6.00
N GLU A 286 -5.29 -9.50 4.93
CA GLU A 286 -6.26 -9.74 3.85
C GLU A 286 -7.34 -10.76 4.25
N GLN A 287 -7.14 -11.46 5.36
CA GLN A 287 -8.14 -12.37 5.90
C GLN A 287 -9.30 -11.58 6.53
N ASN A 288 -10.51 -12.13 6.44
CA ASN A 288 -11.68 -11.54 7.07
C ASN A 288 -11.71 -11.86 8.58
N VAL A 289 -10.80 -11.24 9.32
CA VAL A 289 -10.59 -11.39 10.78
C VAL A 289 -10.46 -10.02 11.42
N ALA A 290 -10.96 -9.85 12.64
CA ALA A 290 -10.81 -8.60 13.38
C ALA A 290 -9.34 -8.33 13.70
N GLU A 291 -8.90 -7.07 13.61
CA GLU A 291 -7.49 -6.71 13.83
C GLU A 291 -6.97 -7.11 15.22
N PRO A 292 -7.71 -6.90 16.35
CA PRO A 292 -7.25 -7.34 17.66
C PRO A 292 -7.03 -8.86 17.73
N GLU A 293 -7.92 -9.64 17.10
CA GLU A 293 -7.82 -11.10 17.05
C GLU A 293 -6.62 -11.54 16.20
N TYR A 294 -6.43 -10.94 15.03
CA TYR A 294 -5.28 -11.19 14.17
C TYR A 294 -3.96 -10.93 14.89
N ARG A 295 -3.84 -9.77 15.55
CA ARG A 295 -2.63 -9.39 16.27
C ARG A 295 -2.29 -10.39 17.38
N LYS A 296 -3.30 -10.80 18.17
CA LYS A 296 -3.12 -11.84 19.19
C LYS A 296 -2.61 -13.16 18.60
N ARG A 297 -3.22 -13.63 17.50
CA ARG A 297 -2.79 -14.87 16.83
C ARG A 297 -1.37 -14.75 16.31
N LYS A 298 -1.01 -13.61 15.70
CA LYS A 298 0.34 -13.36 15.23
C LYS A 298 1.36 -13.36 16.37
N ASP A 299 1.08 -12.72 17.51
CA ASP A 299 1.96 -12.75 18.68
C ASP A 299 2.17 -14.19 19.18
N GLU A 300 1.10 -14.99 19.26
CA GLU A 300 1.17 -16.41 19.64
C GLU A 300 2.02 -17.23 18.66
N ASP A 301 1.85 -17.02 17.35
CA ASP A 301 2.58 -17.74 16.31
C ASP A 301 4.07 -17.35 16.27
N ASP A 302 4.39 -16.07 16.44
CA ASP A 302 5.78 -15.59 16.54
C ASP A 302 6.48 -16.23 17.76
N LEU A 303 5.80 -16.28 18.92
CA LEU A 303 6.34 -16.90 20.14
C LEU A 303 6.48 -18.42 20.02
N ARG A 304 5.54 -19.10 19.35
CA ARG A 304 5.66 -20.54 19.07
C ARG A 304 6.82 -20.85 18.14
N THR A 305 7.04 -20.01 17.13
CA THR A 305 8.17 -20.14 16.21
C THR A 305 9.49 -20.01 16.95
N TRP A 306 9.57 -19.10 17.94
CA TRP A 306 10.75 -18.98 18.80
C TRP A 306 10.99 -20.19 19.72
N LEU A 307 9.92 -20.88 20.16
CA LEU A 307 10.03 -22.07 21.01
C LEU A 307 10.45 -23.35 20.27
N ALA A 308 10.28 -23.39 18.94
CA ALA A 308 10.52 -24.56 18.10
C ALA A 308 11.99 -24.68 17.69
#